data_AF-A0A1N6GT77-F1
#
_entry.id   AF-A0A1N6GT77-F1
#
_cell.length_a   1.000
_cell.length_b   1.000
_cell.length_c   1.000
_cell.angle_alpha   90.00
_cell.angle_beta   90.00
_cell.angle_gamma   90.00
#
_symmetry.space_group_name_H-M   'P 1'
#
loop_
_entity.id
_entity.type
_entity.pdbx_description
1 polymer ?
#
loop_
_entity_poly.entity_id
_entity_poly.type
_entity_poly.pdbx_seq_one_letter_code
_entity_poly.pdbx_strand_id
1 'polypeptide(L)'
;MKKIVFAALSVAVLASSSAFAEGKTRAQVYQELIEAQQNGLNFVTDSSYPDVNPIYAQQVAHMKQQALASSANASKIVGVNVSDSSAN
;
A
#
# COMPACT_ATOMS: atom_id res chain seq x y z
N MET A 1 -34.08 15.94 32.80
CA MET A 1 -32.99 16.52 31.97
C MET A 1 -31.59 16.05 32.40
N LYS A 2 -31.19 16.12 33.68
CA LYS A 2 -29.85 15.71 34.16
C LYS A 2 -29.47 14.23 33.94
N LYS A 3 -30.44 13.30 34.02
CA LYS A 3 -30.19 11.85 33.86
C LYS A 3 -29.94 11.43 32.40
N ILE A 4 -30.49 12.18 31.44
CA ILE A 4 -30.30 11.93 30.01
C ILE A 4 -28.87 12.30 29.59
N VAL A 5 -28.35 13.40 30.16
CA VAL A 5 -26.95 13.82 29.94
C VAL A 5 -25.97 12.77 30.47
N PHE A 6 -26.23 12.20 31.66
CA PHE A 6 -25.41 11.13 32.21
C PHE A 6 -25.45 9.85 31.36
N ALA A 7 -26.64 9.45 30.90
CA ALA A 7 -26.78 8.27 30.03
C ALA A 7 -26.07 8.45 28.68
N ALA A 8 -26.20 9.61 28.05
CA ALA A 8 -25.51 9.93 26.80
C ALA A 8 -23.98 9.97 26.99
N LEU A 9 -23.51 10.55 28.09
CA LEU A 9 -22.08 10.62 28.40
C LEU A 9 -21.48 9.22 28.63
N SER A 10 -22.19 8.31 29.31
CA SER A 10 -21.73 6.94 29.52
C SER A 10 -21.63 6.12 28.23
N VAL A 11 -22.57 6.31 27.28
CA VAL A 11 -22.53 5.61 25.99
C VAL A 11 -21.36 6.11 25.12
N ALA A 12 -21.07 7.42 25.15
CA ALA A 12 -19.93 7.99 24.43
C ALA A 12 -18.58 7.48 24.95
N VAL A 13 -18.42 7.30 26.27
CA VAL A 13 -17.20 6.76 26.87
C VAL A 13 -17.02 5.27 26.55
N LEU A 14 -18.09 4.47 26.56
CA LEU A 14 -18.03 3.05 26.17
C LEU A 14 -17.70 2.87 24.67
N ALA A 15 -18.24 3.72 23.80
CA ALA A 15 -17.92 3.70 22.36
C ALA A 15 -16.47 4.10 22.06
N SER A 16 -15.81 4.85 22.97
CA SER A 16 -14.42 5.28 22.82
C SER A 16 -13.40 4.24 23.27
N SER A 17 -13.83 3.08 23.80
CA SER A 17 -12.96 2.02 24.33
C SER A 17 -12.49 1.00 23.28
N SER A 18 -12.62 1.27 21.99
CA SER A 18 -12.04 0.43 20.92
C SER A 18 -10.55 0.74 20.71
N ALA A 19 -9.74 0.60 21.75
CA ALA A 19 -8.28 0.54 21.65
C ALA A 19 -7.79 -0.88 21.30
N PHE A 20 -8.67 -1.70 20.69
CA PHE A 20 -8.23 -2.91 20.02
C PHE A 20 -7.40 -2.45 18.83
N ALA A 21 -6.18 -2.97 18.71
CA ALA A 21 -5.41 -2.84 17.49
C ALA A 21 -6.28 -3.33 16.33
N GLU A 22 -6.92 -2.39 15.63
CA GLU A 22 -7.74 -2.67 14.47
C GLU A 22 -6.79 -3.21 13.42
N GLY A 23 -6.65 -4.54 13.41
CA GLY A 23 -5.76 -5.22 12.50
C GLY A 23 -6.16 -4.86 11.08
N LYS A 24 -5.16 -4.56 10.24
CA LYS A 24 -5.42 -4.22 8.85
C LYS A 24 -6.25 -5.32 8.20
N THR A 25 -7.29 -4.91 7.49
CA THR A 25 -8.06 -5.87 6.69
C THR A 25 -7.14 -6.47 5.64
N ARG A 26 -7.44 -7.69 5.14
CA ARG A 26 -6.64 -8.32 4.08
C ARG A 26 -6.43 -7.38 2.89
N ALA A 27 -7.48 -6.68 2.48
CA ALA A 27 -7.43 -5.70 1.40
C ALA A 27 -6.42 -4.57 1.67
N GLN A 28 -6.40 -4.03 2.89
CA GLN A 28 -5.44 -2.99 3.30
C GLN A 28 -4.00 -3.50 3.30
N VAL A 29 -3.77 -4.73 3.78
CA VAL A 29 -2.45 -5.36 3.74
C VAL A 29 -1.97 -5.54 2.30
N TYR A 30 -2.85 -5.98 1.39
CA TYR A 30 -2.49 -6.10 -0.02
C TYR A 30 -2.10 -4.76 -0.62
N GLN A 31 -2.88 -3.71 -0.36
CA GLN A 31 -2.57 -2.37 -0.84
C GLN A 31 -1.22 -1.88 -0.33
N GLU A 32 -0.94 -2.06 0.96
CA GLU A 32 0.35 -1.69 1.56
C GLU A 32 1.52 -2.50 0.99
N LEU A 33 1.33 -3.79 0.69
CA LEU A 33 2.37 -4.60 0.05
C LEU A 33 2.66 -4.13 -1.37
N ILE A 34 1.63 -3.73 -2.12
CA ILE A 34 1.79 -3.14 -3.46
C ILE A 34 2.57 -1.83 -3.36
N GLU A 35 2.21 -0.96 -2.42
CA GLU A 35 2.90 0.32 -2.20
C GLU A 35 4.35 0.11 -1.75
N ALA A 36 4.60 -0.82 -0.83
CA ALA A 36 5.93 -1.18 -0.37
C ALA A 36 6.80 -1.70 -1.53
N GLN A 37 6.23 -2.52 -2.42
CA GLN A 37 6.91 -3.00 -3.61
C GLN A 37 7.22 -1.85 -4.58
N GLN A 38 6.28 -0.94 -4.82
CA GLN A 38 6.49 0.27 -5.66
C GLN A 38 7.53 1.22 -5.06
N ASN A 39 7.67 1.24 -3.75
CA ASN A 39 8.66 2.04 -3.03
C ASN A 39 10.03 1.35 -2.91
N GLY A 40 10.17 0.12 -3.39
CA GLY A 40 11.43 -0.63 -3.31
C GLY A 40 11.75 -1.15 -1.92
N LEU A 41 10.78 -1.14 -0.99
CA LEU A 41 10.93 -1.67 0.37
C LEU A 41 11.02 -3.21 0.42
N ASN A 42 10.84 -3.88 -0.72
CA ASN A 42 11.14 -5.31 -0.87
C ASN A 42 12.66 -5.57 -1.06
N PHE A 43 13.50 -4.55 -1.14
CA PHE A 43 14.94 -4.70 -1.31
C PHE A 43 15.63 -5.06 0.03
N VAL A 44 15.71 -6.35 0.34
CA VAL A 44 16.25 -6.90 1.59
C VAL A 44 17.73 -7.25 1.45
N THR A 45 18.55 -6.72 2.36
CA THR A 45 19.98 -7.02 2.55
C THR A 45 20.27 -7.19 4.04
N ASP A 46 21.46 -7.65 4.40
CA ASP A 46 21.89 -7.87 5.80
C ASP A 46 21.86 -6.59 6.67
N SER A 47 21.72 -5.41 6.07
CA SER A 47 21.65 -4.12 6.77
C SER A 47 20.37 -3.32 6.50
N SER A 48 19.32 -3.96 5.96
CA SER A 48 18.10 -3.29 5.48
C SER A 48 16.99 -3.12 6.53
N TYR A 49 17.30 -2.97 7.82
CA TYR A 49 16.28 -2.67 8.84
C TYR A 49 16.53 -1.30 9.48
N PRO A 50 15.51 -0.44 9.62
CA PRO A 50 14.10 -0.64 9.25
C PRO A 50 13.77 -0.48 7.76
N ASP A 51 14.58 0.26 7.00
CA ASP A 51 14.40 0.53 5.56
C ASP A 51 15.64 0.14 4.75
N VAL A 52 15.59 0.35 3.43
CA VAL A 52 16.75 0.19 2.54
C VAL A 52 17.95 0.99 3.05
N ASN A 53 19.08 0.31 3.26
CA ASN A 53 20.30 1.00 3.67
C ASN A 53 20.67 2.04 2.59
N PRO A 54 21.02 3.28 2.97
CA PRO A 54 21.30 4.37 2.02
C PRO A 54 22.39 4.04 1.00
N ILE A 55 23.30 3.12 1.30
CA ILE A 55 24.32 2.62 0.36
C ILE A 55 23.67 2.03 -0.90
N TYR A 56 22.49 1.42 -0.79
CA TYR A 56 21.77 0.80 -1.90
C TYR A 56 20.70 1.70 -2.52
N ALA A 57 20.53 2.94 -2.05
CA ALA A 57 19.47 3.83 -2.53
C ALA A 57 19.51 4.04 -4.05
N GLN A 58 20.72 4.19 -4.62
CA GLN A 58 20.89 4.34 -6.08
C GLN A 58 20.50 3.07 -6.84
N GLN A 59 20.87 1.90 -6.33
CA GLN A 59 20.51 0.63 -6.94
C GLN A 59 18.99 0.42 -6.96
N VAL A 60 18.31 0.72 -5.85
CA VAL A 60 16.85 0.64 -5.75
C VAL A 60 16.18 1.62 -6.71
N ALA A 61 16.70 2.84 -6.85
CA ALA A 61 16.18 3.83 -7.80
C ALA A 61 16.27 3.33 -9.26
N HIS A 62 17.38 2.73 -9.66
CA HIS A 62 17.54 2.14 -10.99
C HIS A 62 16.58 0.96 -11.22
N MET A 63 16.43 0.08 -10.23
CA MET A 63 15.48 -1.03 -10.31
C MET A 63 14.03 -0.53 -10.47
N LYS A 64 13.65 0.51 -9.72
CA LYS A 64 12.33 1.15 -9.84
C LYS A 64 12.10 1.73 -11.24
N GLN A 65 13.10 2.42 -11.80
CA GLN A 65 13.01 2.97 -13.17
C GLN A 65 12.84 1.87 -14.22
N GLN A 66 13.58 0.75 -14.09
CA GLN A 66 13.46 -0.39 -14.99
C GLN A 66 12.08 -1.05 -14.88
N ALA A 67 11.58 -1.26 -13.67
CA ALA A 67 10.24 -1.83 -13.44
C ALA A 67 9.13 -0.96 -14.05
N LEU A 68 9.22 0.36 -13.89
CA LEU A 68 8.31 1.32 -14.51
C LEU A 68 8.37 1.25 -16.04
N ALA A 69 9.57 1.19 -16.64
CA ALA A 69 9.73 1.06 -18.07
C ALA A 69 9.17 -0.27 -18.60
N SER A 70 9.40 -1.39 -17.93
CA SER A 70 8.83 -2.70 -18.29
C SER A 70 7.30 -2.69 -18.19
N SER A 71 6.73 -2.07 -17.15
CA SER A 71 5.27 -1.94 -17.01
C SER A 71 4.66 -1.07 -18.11
N ALA A 72 5.31 0.04 -18.48
CA ALA A 72 4.84 0.91 -19.56
C ALA A 72 4.84 0.20 -20.92
N ASN A 73 5.87 -0.61 -21.18
CA ASN A 73 5.93 -1.45 -22.38
C ASN A 73 4.85 -2.54 -22.36
N ALA A 74 4.59 -3.17 -21.21
CA ALA A 74 3.52 -4.16 -21.03
C ALA A 74 2.12 -3.56 -21.27
N SER A 75 1.86 -2.35 -20.77
CA SER A 75 0.60 -1.63 -21.04
C SER A 75 0.46 -1.27 -22.52
N LYS A 76 1.56 -0.89 -23.19
CA LYS A 76 1.55 -0.58 -24.62
C LYS A 76 1.23 -1.80 -25.49
N ILE A 77 1.83 -2.97 -25.23
CA ILE A 77 1.53 -4.20 -25.98
C ILE A 77 0.11 -4.71 -25.73
N VAL A 78 -0.44 -4.56 -24.52
CA VAL A 78 -1.83 -4.93 -24.25
C VAL A 78 -2.79 -3.99 -25.00
N GLY A 79 -2.53 -2.67 -24.99
CA GLY A 79 -3.35 -1.71 -25.75
C GLY A 79 -3.31 -1.91 -27.27
N VAL A 80 -2.15 -2.33 -27.82
CA VAL A 80 -2.02 -2.65 -29.25
C VAL A 80 -2.83 -3.90 -29.62
N ASN A 81 -2.73 -4.99 -28.85
CA ASN A 81 -3.48 -6.21 -29.13
C ASN A 81 -5.01 -6.00 -29.06
N VAL A 82 -5.50 -5.14 -28.17
CA VAL A 82 -6.93 -4.80 -28.08
C VAL A 82 -7.40 -3.98 -29.29
N SER A 83 -6.52 -3.17 -29.88
CA SER A 83 -6.83 -2.35 -31.06
C SER A 83 -6.91 -3.21 -32.33
N ASP A 84 -6.03 -4.21 -32.45
CA ASP A 84 -5.98 -5.10 -33.63
C ASP A 84 -7.08 -6.19 -33.60
N SER A 85 -7.56 -6.60 -32.42
CA SER A 85 -8.67 -7.56 -32.29
C SER A 85 -10.07 -6.98 -32.53
N SER A 86 -10.23 -5.65 -32.60
CA SER A 86 -11.54 -5.03 -32.82
C SER A 86 -11.92 -4.87 -34.30
N ALA A 87 -11.07 -5.31 -35.23
CA ALA A 87 -11.22 -5.09 -36.67
C ALA A 87 -11.55 -6.35 -37.50
N ASN A 88 -11.94 -7.47 -36.87
CA ASN A 88 -12.39 -8.69 -37.57
C ASN A 88 -13.81 -9.10 -37.14
#